data_AF-A0A3A5L2H3-F1
#
_entry.id   AF-A0A3A5L2H3-F1
#
_cell.length_a   1.000
_cell.length_b   1.000
_cell.length_c   1.000
_cell.angle_alpha   90.00
_cell.angle_beta   90.00
_cell.angle_gamma   90.00
#
_symmetry.space_group_name_H-M   'P 1'
#
loop_
_entity.id
_entity.type
_entity.pdbx_description
1 polymer ?
#
loop_
_entity_poly.entity_id
_entity_poly.type
_entity_poly.pdbx_seq_one_letter_code
_entity_poly.pdbx_strand_id
1 'polypeptide(L)'
;MSRDDTLKNNHCKCDKLNHFKHELAQSLMIINTYINGCQQRIKFNTLTHEQLLVIFDKIKMQTEIISTMSERLLAKNSRPID
;
A
#
# COMPACT_ATOMS: atom_id res chain seq x y z
N MET A 1 22.12 -12.79 36.10
CA MET A 1 21.36 -11.62 35.59
C MET A 1 21.43 -11.62 34.07
N SER A 2 20.27 -11.42 33.45
CA SER A 2 19.89 -11.75 32.08
C SER A 2 20.76 -11.11 30.98
N ARG A 3 21.19 -11.89 29.99
CA ARG A 3 21.86 -11.46 28.74
C ARG A 3 20.88 -11.43 27.54
N ASP A 4 19.57 -11.31 27.79
CA ASP A 4 18.52 -11.47 26.75
C ASP A 4 17.80 -10.18 26.32
N ASP A 5 18.17 -9.00 26.81
CA ASP A 5 17.39 -7.79 26.55
C ASP A 5 17.76 -7.04 25.25
N THR A 6 18.85 -7.41 24.58
CA THR A 6 19.29 -6.77 23.31
C THR A 6 18.70 -7.40 22.04
N LEU A 7 18.22 -8.64 22.11
CA LEU A 7 17.65 -9.36 20.95
C LEU A 7 16.19 -8.96 20.64
N LYS A 8 15.41 -8.54 21.65
CA LYS A 8 14.00 -8.16 21.46
C LYS A 8 13.80 -6.88 20.63
N ASN A 9 14.78 -5.98 20.61
CA ASN A 9 14.61 -4.66 20.01
C ASN A 9 14.75 -4.65 18.48
N ASN A 10 15.45 -5.63 17.89
CA ASN A 10 15.64 -5.73 16.44
C ASN A 10 14.52 -6.48 15.73
N HIS A 11 13.86 -7.43 16.40
CA HIS A 11 12.73 -8.17 15.84
C HIS A 11 11.54 -7.24 15.52
N CYS A 12 11.23 -6.31 16.42
CA CYS A 12 10.09 -5.40 16.30
C CYS A 12 10.18 -4.41 15.12
N LYS A 13 11.40 -4.10 14.63
CA LYS A 13 11.58 -3.22 13.45
C LYS A 13 11.36 -3.97 12.13
N CYS A 14 11.72 -5.25 12.07
CA CYS A 14 11.57 -6.08 10.88
C CYS A 14 10.08 -6.33 10.58
N ASP A 15 9.28 -6.60 11.61
CA ASP A 15 7.84 -6.88 11.48
C ASP A 15 7.07 -5.70 10.89
N LYS A 16 7.44 -4.46 11.23
CA LYS A 16 6.77 -3.24 10.73
C LYS A 16 7.06 -2.97 9.26
N LEU A 17 8.29 -3.20 8.81
CA LEU A 17 8.64 -3.05 7.39
C LEU A 17 7.97 -4.13 6.54
N ASN A 18 7.91 -5.36 7.05
CA ASN A 18 7.23 -6.46 6.38
C ASN A 18 5.72 -6.22 6.30
N HIS A 19 5.12 -5.69 7.36
CA HIS A 19 3.71 -5.28 7.36
C HIS A 19 3.44 -4.17 6.33
N PHE A 20 4.27 -3.13 6.28
CA PHE A 20 4.17 -2.08 5.26
C PHE A 20 4.28 -2.64 3.83
N LYS A 21 5.27 -3.51 3.57
CA LYS A 21 5.44 -4.15 2.26
C LYS A 21 4.21 -4.96 1.86
N HIS A 22 3.65 -5.70 2.82
CA HIS A 22 2.46 -6.51 2.59
C HIS A 22 1.23 -5.65 2.26
N GLU A 23 0.94 -4.62 3.05
CA GLU A 23 -0.17 -3.70 2.78
C GLU A 23 0.02 -2.95 1.44
N LEU A 24 1.25 -2.53 1.13
CA LEU A 24 1.57 -1.88 -0.15
C LEU A 24 1.31 -2.84 -1.32
N ALA A 25 1.76 -4.09 -1.21
CA ALA A 25 1.53 -5.12 -2.24
C ALA A 25 0.04 -5.38 -2.45
N GLN A 26 -0.77 -5.39 -1.38
CA GLN A 26 -2.22 -5.54 -1.49
C GLN A 26 -2.87 -4.38 -2.25
N SER A 27 -2.57 -3.13 -1.89
CA SER A 27 -3.13 -1.97 -2.60
C SER A 27 -2.72 -1.95 -4.08
N LEU A 28 -1.46 -2.26 -4.39
CA LEU A 28 -0.98 -2.36 -5.77
C LEU A 28 -1.66 -3.50 -6.54
N MET A 29 -1.89 -4.65 -5.91
CA MET A 29 -2.62 -5.77 -6.51
C MET A 29 -4.06 -5.37 -6.86
N ILE A 30 -4.74 -4.64 -5.98
CA ILE A 30 -6.11 -4.15 -6.22
C ILE A 30 -6.12 -3.19 -7.41
N ILE A 31 -5.20 -2.20 -7.45
CA ILE A 31 -5.08 -1.25 -8.57
C ILE A 31 -4.87 -2.01 -9.89
N ASN A 32 -3.92 -2.95 -9.91
CA ASN A 32 -3.61 -3.73 -11.11
C ASN A 32 -4.82 -4.56 -11.57
N THR A 33 -5.58 -5.14 -10.63
CA THR A 33 -6.80 -5.91 -10.94
C THR A 33 -7.85 -5.03 -11.62
N TYR A 34 -8.08 -3.82 -11.12
CA TYR A 34 -9.01 -2.88 -11.73
C TYR A 34 -8.56 -2.43 -13.13
N ILE A 35 -7.28 -2.09 -13.30
CA ILE A 35 -6.73 -1.70 -14.60
C ILE A 35 -6.87 -2.84 -15.62
N ASN A 36 -6.50 -4.07 -15.25
CA ASN A 36 -6.64 -5.24 -16.12
C ASN A 36 -8.11 -5.49 -16.50
N GLY A 37 -9.03 -5.38 -15.53
CA GLY A 37 -10.46 -5.49 -15.78
C GLY A 37 -10.96 -4.43 -16.77
N CYS A 38 -10.55 -3.16 -16.60
CA CYS A 38 -10.85 -2.10 -17.56
C CYS A 38 -10.34 -2.43 -18.96
N GLN A 39 -9.06 -2.82 -19.09
CA GLN A 39 -8.46 -3.12 -20.38
C GLN A 39 -9.19 -4.24 -21.12
N GLN A 40 -9.57 -5.30 -20.42
CA GLN A 40 -10.34 -6.38 -21.05
C GLN A 40 -11.72 -5.89 -21.49
N ARG A 41 -12.42 -5.13 -20.65
CA ARG A 41 -13.78 -4.66 -20.95
C ARG A 41 -13.84 -3.61 -22.05
N ILE A 42 -12.81 -2.77 -22.16
CA ILE A 42 -12.66 -1.81 -23.27
C ILE A 42 -12.52 -2.54 -24.61
N LYS A 43 -11.76 -3.65 -24.68
CA LYS A 43 -11.62 -4.46 -25.91
C LYS A 43 -12.97 -4.97 -26.43
N PHE A 44 -13.88 -5.29 -25.52
CA PHE A 44 -15.23 -5.77 -25.84
C PHE A 44 -16.30 -4.67 -25.83
N ASN A 45 -15.91 -3.39 -25.67
CA ASN A 45 -16.82 -2.25 -25.55
C ASN A 45 -17.94 -2.44 -24.50
N THR A 46 -17.61 -3.08 -23.38
CA THR A 46 -18.55 -3.44 -22.29
C THR A 46 -18.37 -2.59 -21.04
N LEU A 47 -17.51 -1.56 -21.11
CA LEU A 47 -17.23 -0.67 -20.00
C LEU A 47 -18.02 0.63 -20.16
N THR A 48 -19.03 0.84 -19.31
CA THR A 48 -19.80 2.08 -19.33
C THR A 48 -19.01 3.21 -18.66
N HIS A 49 -19.39 4.46 -18.97
CA HIS A 49 -18.82 5.65 -18.34
C HIS A 49 -18.99 5.64 -16.82
N GLU A 50 -20.17 5.26 -16.31
CA GLU A 50 -20.42 5.16 -14.86
C GLU A 50 -19.51 4.13 -14.19
N GLN A 51 -19.30 2.97 -14.82
CA GLN A 51 -18.40 1.95 -14.29
C GLN A 51 -16.94 2.41 -14.32
N LEU A 52 -16.55 3.18 -15.33
CA LEU A 52 -15.22 3.78 -15.40
C LEU A 52 -14.98 4.77 -14.25
N LEU A 53 -15.97 5.62 -13.94
CA LEU A 53 -15.90 6.53 -12.79
C LEU A 53 -15.73 5.75 -11.47
N VAL A 54 -16.54 4.71 -11.26
CA VAL A 54 -16.42 3.85 -10.06
C VAL A 54 -15.02 3.22 -9.97
N ILE A 55 -14.46 2.77 -11.09
CA ILE A 55 -13.12 2.19 -11.10
C ILE A 55 -12.05 3.23 -10.79
N PHE A 56 -12.15 4.44 -11.33
CA PHE A 56 -11.24 5.54 -11.00
C PHE A 56 -11.31 5.91 -9.52
N ASP A 57 -12.50 5.96 -8.91
CA ASP A 57 -12.65 6.18 -7.47
C ASP A 57 -11.95 5.09 -6.65
N LYS A 58 -12.07 3.82 -7.07
CA LYS A 58 -11.38 2.71 -6.40
C LYS A 58 -9.86 2.80 -6.53
N ILE A 59 -9.33 3.15 -7.70
CA ILE A 59 -7.89 3.35 -7.91
C ILE A 59 -7.38 4.53 -7.09
N LYS A 60 -8.11 5.64 -7.08
CA LYS A 60 -7.79 6.84 -6.29
C LYS A 60 -7.72 6.50 -4.80
N MET A 61 -8.74 5.82 -4.27
CA MET A 61 -8.77 5.38 -2.86
C MET A 61 -7.55 4.53 -2.49
N GLN A 62 -7.15 3.57 -3.34
CA GLN A 62 -5.95 2.77 -3.07
C GLN A 62 -4.66 3.59 -3.16
N THR A 63 -4.60 4.58 -4.05
CA THR A 63 -3.45 5.49 -4.17
C THR A 63 -3.31 6.37 -2.93
N GLU A 64 -4.43 6.86 -2.38
CA GLU A 64 -4.45 7.64 -1.13
C GLU A 64 -4.01 6.79 0.08
N ILE A 65 -4.41 5.52 0.14
CA ILE A 65 -3.93 4.57 1.17
C ILE A 65 -2.40 4.44 1.08
N ILE A 66 -1.86 4.20 -0.13
CA ILE A 66 -0.42 4.08 -0.35
C ILE A 66 0.32 5.37 0.04
N SER A 67 -0.20 6.54 -0.33
CA SER A 67 0.40 7.84 0.05
C SER A 67 0.45 7.98 1.56
N THR A 68 -0.67 7.76 2.23
CA THR A 68 -0.79 7.86 3.69
C THR A 68 0.16 6.90 4.40
N MET A 69 0.28 5.66 3.93
CA MET A 69 1.21 4.68 4.49
C MET A 69 2.67 5.13 4.30
N SER A 70 3.00 5.66 3.12
CA SER A 70 4.35 6.11 2.77
C SER A 70 4.76 7.32 3.61
N GLU A 71 3.87 8.30 3.76
CA GLU A 71 4.07 9.48 4.63
C GLU A 71 4.30 9.06 6.08
N ARG A 72 3.49 8.12 6.61
CA ARG A 72 3.68 7.58 7.97
C ARG A 72 5.02 6.88 8.13
N LEU A 73 5.49 6.18 7.11
CA LEU A 73 6.80 5.52 7.14
C LEU A 73 7.92 6.57 7.14
N LEU A 74 7.84 7.59 6.28
CA LEU A 74 8.83 8.66 6.19
C LEU A 74 8.90 9.47 7.49
N ALA A 75 7.76 9.95 8.00
CA ALA A 75 7.70 10.74 9.23
C ALA A 75 8.29 10.01 10.45
N LYS A 76 8.16 8.67 10.51
CA LYS A 76 8.75 7.85 11.58
C LYS A 76 10.25 7.66 11.47
N ASN A 77 10.82 7.77 10.27
CA ASN A 77 12.25 7.65 10.02
C ASN A 77 12.97 9.01 10.06
N SER A 78 12.23 10.11 9.96
CA SER A 78 12.70 11.47 10.23
C SER A 78 12.81 11.72 11.74
N ARG A 79 13.86 11.20 12.40
CA ARG A 79 14.25 11.73 13.73
C ARG A 79 14.99 13.07 13.54
N PRO A 80 14.82 14.05 14.46
CA PRO A 80 15.64 15.24 14.45
C PRO A 80 17.10 14.83 14.67
N ILE A 81 17.99 15.35 13.83
CA ILE A 81 19.41 15.38 14.11
C ILE A 81 19.55 16.50 15.14
N ASP A 82 19.88 16.15 16.38
CA ASP A 82 20.30 17.11 17.42
C ASP A 82 21.47 17.97 16.93
#